data_AF-A0A8C0DA25-F1
#
_entry.id   AF-A0A8C0DA25-F1
#
_cell.length_a   1.000
_cell.length_b   1.000
_cell.length_c   1.000
_cell.angle_alpha   90.00
_cell.angle_beta   90.00
_cell.angle_gamma   90.00
#
_symmetry.space_group_name_H-M   'P 1'
#
loop_
_entity.id
_entity.type
_entity.pdbx_description
1 polymer ?
#
loop_
_entity_poly.entity_id
_entity_poly.type
_entity_poly.pdbx_seq_one_letter_code
_entity_poly.pdbx_strand_id
1 'polypeptide(L)' 'MDVFLMIRRHKTTIFTDAKESSTVFELKRIVEGILKRPPDEQRLYKMRPLRPCASSPSPAHPSCRM' A
#
# COMPACT_ATOMS: atom_id res chain seq x y z
N MET A 1 6.04 9.33 15.89
CA MET A 1 4.95 9.89 15.06
C MET A 1 4.08 8.76 14.56
N ASP A 2 2.81 9.03 14.27
CA ASP A 2 1.92 8.06 13.64
C ASP A 2 1.93 8.25 12.13
N VAL A 3 1.94 7.15 11.38
CA VAL A 3 1.88 7.14 9.92
C VAL A 3 0.61 6.44 9.48
N PHE A 4 -0.11 7.05 8.54
CA PHE A 4 -1.30 6.45 7.94
C PHE A 4 -0.88 5.62 6.72
N LEU A 5 -1.29 4.35 6.70
CA LEU A 5 -0.90 3.36 5.71
C LEU A 5 -2.13 2.87 4.95
N MET A 6 -1.95 2.66 3.65
CA MET A 6 -2.90 1.97 2.80
C MET A 6 -2.25 0.67 2.30
N ILE A 7 -2.64 -0.46 2.88
CA ILE A 7 -2.13 -1.78 2.50
C ILE A 7 -3.06 -2.37 1.43
N ARG A 8 -2.55 -2.55 0.21
CA ARG A 8 -3.32 -3.04 -0.94
C ARG A 8 -2.90 -4.45 -1.34
N ARG A 9 -3.88 -5.35 -1.49
CA ARG A 9 -3.69 -6.72 -2.00
C ARG A 9 -4.89 -7.10 -2.86
N HIS A 10 -4.67 -7.35 -4.16
CA HIS A 10 -5.75 -7.61 -5.13
C HIS A 10 -6.85 -6.54 -5.03
N LYS A 11 -8.09 -6.93 -4.68
CA LYS A 11 -9.25 -6.05 -4.50
C LYS A 11 -9.43 -5.57 -3.05
N THR A 12 -8.57 -5.97 -2.12
CA THR A 12 -8.64 -5.61 -0.70
C THR A 12 -7.72 -4.43 -0.41
N THR A 13 -8.26 -3.43 0.30
CA THR A 13 -7.52 -2.28 0.79
C THR A 13 -7.78 -2.14 2.29
N ILE A 14 -6.72 -2.13 3.08
CA ILE A 14 -6.77 -1.93 4.53
C ILE A 14 -6.22 -0.53 4.83
N PHE A 15 -7.04 0.29 5.49
CA PHE A 15 -6.61 1.57 6.06
C PHE A 15 -6.28 1.33 7.53
N THR A 16 -5.05 1.66 7.91
CA THR A 16 -4.57 1.53 9.29
C THR A 16 -3.54 2.60 9.56
N ASP A 17 -3.38 2.96 10.81
CA ASP A 17 -2.22 3.69 11.31
C ASP A 17 -1.21 2.72 11.95
N ALA A 18 0.02 3.19 12.10
CA ALA A 18 1.07 2.55 12.87
C ALA A 18 2.06 3.61 13.37
N LYS A 19 2.84 3.28 14.41
CA LYS A 19 3.95 4.14 14.82
C LYS A 19 5.01 4.11 13.71
N GLU A 20 5.65 5.25 13.45
CA GLU A 20 6.78 5.33 12.52
C GLU A 20 7.94 4.40 12.92
N SER A 21 8.09 4.11 14.21
CA SER A 21 9.07 3.19 14.77
C SER A 21 8.66 1.72 14.69
N SER A 22 7.42 1.41 14.27
CA SER A 22 6.94 0.02 14.21
C SER A 22 7.68 -0.77 13.15
N THR A 23 7.93 -2.05 13.45
CA THR A 23 8.63 -2.94 12.53
C THR A 23 7.70 -3.47 11.44
N VAL A 24 8.28 -3.93 10.33
CA VAL A 24 7.52 -4.64 9.28
C VAL A 24 6.82 -5.89 9.86
N PHE A 25 7.41 -6.54 10.87
CA PHE A 25 6.81 -7.72 11.50
C PHE A 25 5.56 -7.37 12.31
N GLU A 26 5.58 -6.28 13.06
CA GLU A 26 4.39 -5.78 13.79
C GLU A 26 3.27 -5.42 12.81
N LEU A 27 3.59 -4.78 11.69
CA LEU A 27 2.61 -4.47 10.65
C LEU A 27 2.02 -5.75 10.03
N LYS A 28 2.83 -6.80 9.82
CA LYS A 28 2.36 -8.12 9.38
C LYS A 28 1.41 -8.79 10.38
N ARG A 29 1.56 -8.55 11.69
CA ARG A 29 0.62 -9.04 12.73
C ARG A 29 -0.73 -8.35 12.66
N ILE A 30 -0.76 -7.05 12.37
CA ILE A 30 -2.02 -6.33 12.10
C ILE A 30 -2.71 -6.94 10.86
N VAL A 31 -1.96 -7.17 9.78
CA VAL A 31 -2.48 -7.81 8.56
C VAL A 31 -2.93 -9.25 8.81
N GLU A 32 -2.24 -10.02 9.67
CA GLU A 32 -2.65 -11.36 10.09
C GLU A 32 -4.01 -11.33 10.81
N GLY A 33 -4.22 -10.36 11.70
CA GLY A 33 -5.49 -10.17 12.40
C GLY A 33 -6.68 -9.99 11.45
N ILE A 34 -6.46 -9.37 10.29
CA ILE A 34 -7.49 -9.05 9.29
C ILE A 34 -7.62 -10.16 8.24
N LEU A 35 -6.51 -10.61 7.65
CA LEU A 35 -6.50 -11.56 6.52
C LEU A 35 -6.31 -13.02 6.93
N LYS A 36 -6.06 -13.29 8.22
CA LYS A 36 -5.86 -14.63 8.80
C LYS A 36 -4.74 -15.42 8.10
N ARG A 37 -3.66 -14.72 7.73
CA ARG A 37 -2.46 -15.29 7.11
C ARG A 37 -1.24 -15.01 7.98
N PRO A 38 -0.39 -16.00 8.28
CA PRO A 38 0.76 -15.81 9.17
C PRO A 38 1.79 -14.84 8.57
N PRO A 39 2.61 -14.14 9.40
CA PRO A 39 3.58 -13.15 8.91
C PRO A 39 4.58 -13.66 7.88
N ASP A 40 4.95 -14.94 7.93
CA ASP A 40 5.96 -15.54 7.05
C ASP A 40 5.43 -15.74 5.61
N GLU A 41 4.11 -15.87 5.46
CA GLU A 41 3.44 -15.93 4.15
C GLU A 41 3.19 -14.53 3.54
N GLN A 42 3.47 -13.47 4.29
CA GLN A 42 3.21 -12.10 3.87
C GLN A 42 4.47 -11.44 3.30
N ARG A 43 4.31 -10.69 2.20
CA ARG A 43 5.35 -9.81 1.65
C ARG A 43 4.79 -8.40 1.49
N LEU A 44 5.33 -7.47 2.27
CA LEU A 44 4.97 -6.06 2.20
C LEU A 44 5.97 -5.32 1.31
N TYR A 45 5.46 -4.49 0.42
CA TYR A 45 6.26 -3.67 -0.49
C TYR A 45 5.90 -2.20 -0.29
N LYS A 46 6.92 -1.33 -0.25
CA LYS A 46 6.70 0.11 -0.30
C LYS A 46 6.27 0.48 -1.72
N MET A 47 5.08 1.05 -1.88
CA MET A 47 4.65 1.57 -3.18
C MET A 47 5.63 2.67 -3.59
N ARG A 48 6.31 2.50 -4.73
CA ARG A 48 7.07 3.60 -5.32
C ARG A 48 6.08 4.72 -5.65
N PRO A 49 6.43 5.99 -5.41
CA PRO A 49 5.62 7.09 -5.91
C PRO A 49 5.37 6.86 -7.40
N LEU A 50 4.10 6.73 -7.79
CA LEU A 50 3.73 6.84 -9.19
C LEU A 50 4.24 8.20 -9.63
N ARG A 51 5.12 8.25 -10.64
CA ARG A 51 5.44 9.52 -11.26
C ARG A 51 4.11 10.15 -11.66
N PRO A 52 3.81 11.39 -11.26
CA PRO A 52 2.64 12.07 -11.76
C PRO A 52 2.69 11.99 -13.29
N CYS A 53 1.58 11.57 -13.91
CA CYS A 53 1.45 11.57 -15.37
C CYS A 53 1.80 12.95 -15.98
N ALA A 54 1.76 14.02 -15.19
CA ALA A 54 2.21 15.36 -15.55
C ALA A 54 3.69 15.47 -16.00
N SER A 55 4.51 14.43 -15.83
CA SER A 55 5.92 14.42 -16.27
C SER A 55 6.18 13.70 -17.60
N SER A 56 5.15 13.17 -18.28
CA SER A 56 5.27 12.69 -19.65
C SER A 56 4.95 13.81 -20.65
N PRO A 57 5.84 14.15 -21.61
CA PRO A 57 5.58 15.20 -22.60
C PRO A 57 4.61 14.77 -23.72
N SER A 58 3.85 13.68 -23.55
CA SER A 58 2.95 13.18 -24.61
C SER A 58 1.52 13.67 -24.42
N PRO A 59 0.91 14.30 -25.44
CA PRO A 59 -0.47 14.73 -25.38
C PRO A 59 -1.40 13.51 -25.49
N ALA A 60 -2.36 13.42 -24.57
CA ALA A 60 -3.63 12.70 -24.64
C ALA A 60 -3.61 11.24 -25.18
N HIS A 61 -3.70 10.27 -24.28
CA HIS A 61 -4.26 8.95 -24.60
C HIS A 61 -5.75 8.91 -24.16
N PRO A 62 -6.70 8.57 -25.06
CA PRO A 62 -8.14 8.76 -24.80
C PRO A 62 -8.79 7.69 -23.90
N SER A 63 -8.03 6.86 -23.19
CA SER A 63 -8.60 5.76 -22.39
C SER A 63 -8.93 6.11 -20.94
N CYS A 64 -8.75 7.36 -20.51
CA CYS A 64 -9.27 7.81 -19.21
C CYS A 64 -10.77 8.14 -19.33
N ARG A 65 -11.60 7.10 -19.40
CA ARG A 65 -13.03 7.21 -19.09
C ARG A 65 -13.20 7.00 -17.58
N MET A 66 -13.99 7.90 -16.97
CA MET A 66 -14.37 7.97 -15.56
C MET A 66 -14.86 6.63 -15.00
#